data_AF-A0A7C0UHI0-F1
#
_entry.id   AF-A0A7C0UHI0-F1
#
_cell.length_a   1.000
_cell.length_b   1.000
_cell.length_c   1.000
_cell.angle_alpha   90.00
_cell.angle_beta   90.00
_cell.angle_gamma   90.00
#
_symmetry.space_group_name_H-M   'P 1'
#
loop_
_entity.id
_entity.type
_entity.pdbx_description
1 polymer ?
#
loop_
_entity_poly.entity_id
_entity_poly.type
_entity_poly.pdbx_seq_one_letter_code
_entity_poly.pdbx_strand_id
1 'polypeptide(L)'
;MQILSKSGNEILLIYHPSERLEVGESLKIFDESEDRGLIVQVIELNLVDLPGILEDIVRQEAVKGRANIREIVSSEYQRMVTDIRNMKIARAKIRFELRYGEILPWSGWTPSRSSKIEPIKVEELIETLGIPGKRNIVAGKNIFDGSEFKVNAYDLQGINVIVGKKGTGKSHLAKTLLLGLIDYGAKVVVFDINDEYSSLRYTLNGKPSDYHDKIKTLEPNPPHDSEYLPLKFTLSYIGLEVFYSIMVDVLKLPDASAATLREIWNTLKGSGNLSLGEFYKMIQQRNYSPRVTEAIYRRLKSIEETNIITDDTSEETRIEDLLEELEGGGALIINLKAKSIVTQSIVVQTITTKLRELLESGKSEPLFIFAEEAHLYLQRTVWLDLVTRMRHLG
;
A
#
# COMPACT_ATOMS: atom_id res chain seq x y z
N MET A 1 28.48 4.42 -24.55
CA MET A 1 27.12 4.89 -24.89
C MET A 1 27.14 6.09 -25.83
N GLN A 2 26.14 6.26 -26.69
CA GLN A 2 25.90 7.49 -27.46
C GLN A 2 24.40 7.79 -27.61
N ILE A 3 24.05 9.06 -27.86
CA ILE A 3 22.68 9.48 -28.13
C ILE A 3 22.32 9.17 -29.58
N LEU A 4 21.33 8.30 -29.79
CA LEU A 4 20.79 7.98 -31.11
C LEU A 4 19.77 9.04 -31.54
N SER A 5 18.76 9.26 -30.71
CA SER A 5 17.69 10.23 -30.99
C SER A 5 16.96 10.63 -29.71
N LYS A 6 16.15 11.68 -29.80
CA LYS A 6 15.31 12.19 -28.72
C LYS A 6 13.92 12.49 -29.25
N SER A 7 12.90 12.03 -28.54
CA SER A 7 11.49 12.24 -28.88
C SER A 7 10.70 12.57 -27.61
N GLY A 8 10.05 13.74 -27.57
CA GLY A 8 9.36 14.20 -26.37
C GLY A 8 10.29 14.24 -25.16
N ASN A 9 9.95 13.51 -24.09
CA ASN A 9 10.78 13.36 -22.89
C ASN A 9 11.55 12.04 -22.83
N GLU A 10 11.77 11.39 -23.97
CA GLU A 10 12.49 10.13 -24.09
C GLU A 10 13.73 10.28 -24.97
N ILE A 11 14.82 9.63 -24.56
CA ILE A 11 16.09 9.60 -25.26
C ILE A 11 16.42 8.14 -25.57
N LEU A 12 16.76 7.87 -26.82
CA LEU A 12 17.30 6.59 -27.25
C LEU A 12 18.83 6.64 -27.19
N LEU A 13 19.39 5.72 -26.44
CA LEU A 13 20.82 5.58 -26.24
C LEU A 13 21.29 4.28 -26.88
N ILE A 14 22.29 4.34 -27.75
CA ILE A 14 22.97 3.15 -28.26
C ILE A 14 24.16 2.84 -27.37
N TYR A 15 24.31 1.59 -26.97
CA TYR A 15 25.37 1.18 -26.05
C TYR A 15 25.88 -0.22 -26.35
N HIS A 16 27.12 -0.47 -25.94
CA HIS A 16 27.72 -1.80 -26.05
C HIS A 16 27.34 -2.66 -24.83
N PRO A 17 27.07 -3.97 -24.98
CA PRO A 17 26.66 -4.83 -23.86
C PRO A 17 27.62 -4.87 -22.66
N SER A 18 28.90 -4.55 -22.87
CA SER A 18 29.88 -4.45 -21.78
C SER A 18 29.54 -3.35 -20.77
N GLU A 19 28.73 -2.37 -21.15
CA GLU A 19 28.27 -1.29 -20.26
C GLU A 19 27.24 -1.78 -19.22
N ARG A 20 26.66 -2.98 -19.42
CA ARG A 20 25.77 -3.67 -18.45
C ARG A 20 24.61 -2.84 -17.90
N LEU A 21 24.03 -2.00 -18.76
CA LEU A 21 22.87 -1.19 -18.40
C LEU A 21 21.67 -2.05 -18.00
N GLU A 22 20.91 -1.59 -17.00
CA GLU A 22 19.68 -2.25 -16.53
C GLU A 22 18.49 -1.29 -16.47
N VAL A 23 17.26 -1.83 -16.51
CA VAL A 23 16.03 -1.02 -16.38
C VAL A 23 15.92 -0.48 -14.96
N GLY A 24 15.68 0.83 -14.83
CA GLY A 24 15.60 1.56 -13.57
C GLY A 24 16.87 2.36 -13.24
N GLU A 25 17.99 2.06 -13.91
CA GLU A 25 19.25 2.76 -13.71
C GLU A 25 19.13 4.23 -14.13
N SER A 26 19.76 5.12 -13.37
CA SER A 26 19.80 6.56 -13.66
C SER A 26 21.13 6.92 -14.31
N LEU A 27 21.07 7.76 -15.34
CA LEU A 27 22.22 8.21 -16.09
C LEU A 27 22.23 9.73 -16.13
N LYS A 28 23.43 10.29 -16.14
CA LYS A 28 23.71 11.69 -16.39
C LYS A 28 24.20 11.84 -17.83
N ILE A 29 23.51 12.67 -18.61
CA ILE A 29 23.93 13.10 -19.95
C ILE A 29 24.38 14.55 -19.83
N PHE A 30 25.66 14.82 -19.99
CA PHE A 30 26.23 16.14 -19.71
C PHE A 30 26.93 16.72 -20.93
N ASP A 31 26.55 17.95 -21.28
CA ASP A 31 27.18 18.76 -22.31
C ASP A 31 28.16 19.74 -21.65
N GLU A 32 29.44 19.42 -21.74
CA GLU A 32 30.51 20.23 -21.16
C GLU A 32 30.61 21.62 -21.78
N SER A 33 30.11 21.81 -23.01
CA SER A 33 30.20 23.11 -23.70
C SER A 33 29.16 24.11 -23.21
N GLU A 34 28.00 23.63 -22.75
CA GLU A 34 26.91 24.47 -22.24
C GLU A 34 26.80 24.47 -20.71
N ASP A 35 27.63 23.67 -20.01
CA ASP A 35 27.54 23.41 -18.57
C ASP A 35 26.12 22.99 -18.15
N ARG A 36 25.54 22.10 -18.97
CA ARG A 36 24.15 21.63 -18.87
C ARG A 36 24.07 20.14 -19.07
N GLY A 37 23.10 19.50 -18.44
CA GLY A 37 22.88 18.08 -18.60
C GLY A 37 21.45 17.66 -18.34
N LEU A 38 21.19 16.38 -18.51
CA LEU A 38 19.95 15.72 -18.19
C LEU A 38 20.22 14.56 -17.24
N ILE A 39 19.34 14.39 -16.26
CA ILE A 39 19.22 13.16 -15.50
C ILE A 39 18.10 12.35 -16.15
N VAL A 40 18.46 11.17 -16.66
CA VAL A 40 17.54 10.27 -17.35
C VAL A 40 17.48 8.93 -16.65
N GLN A 41 16.33 8.25 -16.69
CA GLN A 41 16.16 6.91 -16.14
C GLN A 41 15.87 5.92 -17.25
N VAL A 42 16.62 4.82 -17.29
CA VAL A 42 16.38 3.73 -18.25
C VAL A 42 15.03 3.09 -17.96
N ILE A 43 14.11 3.10 -18.92
CA ILE A 43 12.77 2.52 -18.78
C ILE A 43 12.59 1.24 -19.61
N GLU A 44 13.45 1.02 -20.60
CA GLU A 44 13.40 -0.15 -21.47
C GLU A 44 14.75 -0.41 -22.15
N LEU A 45 15.05 -1.68 -22.40
CA LEU A 45 16.22 -2.13 -23.14
C LEU A 45 15.77 -2.99 -24.33
N ASN A 46 16.31 -2.71 -25.50
CA ASN A 46 16.01 -3.39 -26.76
C ASN A 46 17.31 -3.75 -27.50
N LEU A 47 17.20 -4.68 -28.44
CA LEU A 47 18.27 -4.92 -29.41
C LEU A 47 18.27 -3.81 -30.46
N VAL A 48 19.44 -3.54 -31.05
CA VAL A 48 19.52 -2.66 -32.22
C VAL A 48 18.86 -3.36 -33.40
N ASP A 49 17.78 -2.76 -33.90
CA ASP A 49 17.02 -3.28 -35.04
C ASP A 49 17.33 -2.47 -36.31
N LEU A 50 18.52 -2.68 -36.87
CA LEU A 50 18.91 -2.06 -38.14
C LEU A 50 18.48 -2.99 -39.30
N PRO A 51 17.81 -2.48 -40.35
CA PRO A 51 17.36 -3.29 -41.49
C PRO A 51 18.46 -4.19 -42.08
N GLY A 52 19.68 -3.66 -42.21
CA GLY A 52 20.82 -4.43 -42.72
C GLY A 52 21.24 -5.60 -41.81
N ILE A 53 21.11 -5.47 -40.49
CA ILE A 53 21.40 -6.55 -39.53
C ILE A 53 20.31 -7.63 -39.62
N LEU A 54 19.04 -7.23 -39.69
CA LEU A 54 17.93 -8.16 -39.86
C LEU A 54 18.05 -8.97 -41.16
N GLU A 55 18.27 -8.29 -42.28
CA GLU A 55 18.42 -8.92 -43.58
C GLU A 55 19.54 -9.96 -43.57
N ASP A 56 20.67 -9.62 -42.93
CA ASP A 56 21.82 -10.50 -42.83
C ASP A 56 21.56 -11.71 -41.92
N ILE A 57 20.92 -11.52 -40.77
CA ILE A 57 20.51 -12.63 -39.88
C ILE A 57 19.54 -13.58 -40.60
N VAL A 58 18.50 -13.04 -41.24
CA VAL A 58 17.49 -13.83 -41.99
C VAL A 58 18.16 -14.59 -43.13
N ARG A 59 19.08 -13.96 -43.87
CA ARG A 59 19.84 -14.60 -44.94
C ARG A 59 20.69 -15.74 -44.39
N GLN A 60 21.43 -15.52 -43.30
CA GLN A 60 22.28 -16.56 -42.69
C GLN A 60 21.46 -17.77 -42.23
N GLU A 61 20.33 -17.57 -41.55
CA GLU A 61 19.45 -18.66 -41.12
C GLU A 61 18.82 -19.42 -42.31
N ALA A 62 18.41 -18.71 -43.38
CA ALA A 62 17.84 -19.34 -44.58
C ALA A 62 18.84 -20.22 -45.33
N VAL A 63 20.15 -19.97 -45.18
CA VAL A 63 21.21 -20.71 -45.89
C VAL A 63 21.86 -21.80 -45.03
N LYS A 64 21.85 -21.67 -43.69
CA LYS A 64 22.44 -22.65 -42.75
C LYS A 64 21.98 -24.10 -42.98
N GLY A 65 20.76 -24.33 -43.44
CA GLY A 65 20.23 -25.66 -43.75
C GLY A 65 20.43 -26.14 -45.20
N ARG A 66 20.98 -25.30 -46.09
CA ARG A 66 21.04 -25.55 -47.54
C ARG A 66 22.46 -25.58 -48.11
N ALA A 67 23.41 -24.87 -47.52
CA ALA A 67 24.79 -24.85 -47.97
C ALA A 67 25.77 -24.54 -46.82
N ASN A 68 26.93 -25.21 -46.83
CA ASN A 68 28.05 -24.88 -45.96
C ASN A 68 28.81 -23.69 -46.55
N ILE A 69 28.46 -22.48 -46.11
CA ILE A 69 29.19 -21.26 -46.45
C ILE A 69 30.36 -21.08 -45.48
N ARG A 70 31.57 -20.94 -46.00
CA ARG A 70 32.76 -20.57 -45.23
C ARG A 70 33.16 -19.14 -45.61
N GLU A 71 32.78 -18.17 -44.78
CA GLU A 71 33.26 -16.80 -44.93
C GLU A 71 34.71 -16.69 -44.46
N ILE A 72 35.59 -16.22 -45.34
CA ILE A 72 36.99 -15.93 -45.03
C ILE A 72 37.10 -14.41 -44.86
N VAL A 73 37.11 -13.97 -43.61
CA VAL A 73 37.21 -12.57 -43.21
C VAL A 73 38.30 -12.43 -42.14
N SER A 74 38.89 -11.25 -42.00
CA SER A 74 39.85 -11.01 -40.92
C SER A 74 39.17 -11.13 -39.55
N SER A 75 39.93 -11.54 -38.54
CA SER A 75 39.44 -11.65 -37.16
C SER A 75 38.96 -10.29 -36.62
N GLU A 76 39.60 -9.20 -37.03
CA GLU A 76 39.19 -7.82 -36.69
C GLU A 76 37.82 -7.47 -37.26
N TYR A 77 37.57 -7.82 -38.52
CA TYR A 77 36.27 -7.59 -39.15
C TYR A 77 35.16 -8.42 -38.47
N GLN A 78 35.45 -9.68 -38.15
CA GLN A 78 34.49 -10.53 -37.41
C GLN A 78 34.13 -9.94 -36.06
N ARG A 79 35.10 -9.38 -35.33
CA ARG A 79 34.86 -8.71 -34.04
C ARG A 79 33.99 -7.48 -34.24
N MET A 80 34.33 -6.60 -35.18
CA MET A 80 33.55 -5.38 -35.45
C MET A 80 32.10 -5.68 -35.83
N VAL A 81 31.86 -6.67 -36.71
CA VAL A 81 30.50 -7.09 -37.09
C VAL A 81 29.76 -7.69 -35.90
N THR A 82 30.42 -8.52 -35.09
CA THR A 82 29.84 -9.08 -33.86
C THR A 82 29.46 -7.97 -32.88
N ASP A 83 30.32 -6.98 -32.69
CA ASP A 83 30.08 -5.85 -31.79
C ASP A 83 28.88 -5.01 -32.26
N ILE A 84 28.77 -4.74 -33.57
CA ILE A 84 27.63 -4.04 -34.17
C ILE A 84 26.32 -4.84 -33.97
N ARG A 85 26.33 -6.16 -34.24
CA ARG A 85 25.17 -7.04 -34.05
C ARG A 85 24.71 -7.11 -32.61
N ASN A 86 25.64 -6.99 -31.68
CA ASN A 86 25.36 -7.07 -30.25
C ASN A 86 25.05 -5.72 -29.61
N MET A 87 25.13 -4.60 -30.35
CA MET A 87 24.73 -3.30 -29.80
C MET A 87 23.28 -3.34 -29.33
N LYS A 88 23.02 -2.59 -28.25
CA LYS A 88 21.71 -2.49 -27.63
C LYS A 88 21.23 -1.05 -27.64
N ILE A 89 19.92 -0.88 -27.59
CA ILE A 89 19.25 0.41 -27.43
C ILE A 89 18.64 0.47 -26.05
N ALA A 90 18.93 1.52 -25.30
CA ALA A 90 18.22 1.86 -24.08
C ALA A 90 17.28 3.03 -24.36
N ARG A 91 16.02 2.88 -23.98
CA ARG A 91 15.08 4.00 -23.94
C ARG A 91 15.10 4.57 -22.53
N ALA A 92 15.50 5.83 -22.41
CA ALA A 92 15.62 6.53 -21.14
C ALA A 92 14.65 7.71 -21.09
N LYS A 93 13.97 7.89 -19.95
CA LYS A 93 13.04 8.99 -19.71
C LYS A 93 13.75 10.14 -18.99
N ILE A 94 13.61 11.36 -19.49
CA ILE A 94 14.12 12.57 -18.85
C ILE A 94 13.35 12.80 -17.55
N ARG A 95 14.09 12.94 -16.44
CA ARG A 95 13.54 13.23 -15.11
C ARG A 95 13.82 14.68 -14.71
N PHE A 96 15.06 15.12 -14.87
CA PHE A 96 15.50 16.46 -14.49
C PHE A 96 16.52 17.02 -15.48
N GLU A 97 16.72 18.33 -15.41
CA GLU A 97 17.82 19.04 -16.07
C GLU A 97 18.87 19.41 -15.02
N LEU A 98 20.13 19.24 -15.36
CA LEU A 98 21.27 19.75 -14.60
C LEU A 98 21.71 21.05 -15.25
N ARG A 99 21.78 22.14 -14.48
CA ARG A 99 22.20 23.44 -15.00
C ARG A 99 23.03 24.15 -13.94
N TYR A 100 24.28 24.48 -14.26
CA TYR A 100 25.21 25.13 -13.33
C TYR A 100 25.36 24.37 -11.99
N GLY A 101 25.34 23.03 -12.03
CA GLY A 101 25.42 22.17 -10.86
C GLY A 101 24.10 21.98 -10.09
N GLU A 102 23.02 22.66 -10.46
CA GLU A 102 21.71 22.52 -9.82
C GLU A 102 20.79 21.54 -10.57
N ILE A 103 19.99 20.77 -9.84
CA ILE A 103 18.96 19.90 -10.41
C ILE A 103 17.64 20.69 -10.48
N LEU A 104 17.12 20.86 -11.70
CA LEU A 104 15.93 21.65 -11.99
C LEU A 104 14.89 20.83 -12.76
N PRO A 105 13.60 21.22 -12.72
CA PRO A 105 12.60 20.71 -13.63
C PRO A 105 13.06 20.89 -15.08
N TRP A 106 12.85 19.86 -15.89
CA TRP A 106 13.31 19.87 -17.28
C TRP A 106 12.61 20.96 -18.10
N SER A 107 13.40 21.86 -18.70
CA SER A 107 12.90 23.02 -19.45
C SER A 107 12.51 22.72 -20.91
N GLY A 108 12.70 21.48 -21.38
CA GLY A 108 12.60 21.11 -22.79
C GLY A 108 13.94 21.10 -23.52
N TRP A 109 15.02 21.54 -22.86
CA TRP A 109 16.39 21.53 -23.40
C TRP A 109 16.81 20.15 -23.89
N THR A 110 17.66 20.12 -24.92
CA THR A 110 18.10 18.88 -25.58
C THR A 110 19.63 18.89 -25.70
N PRO A 111 20.32 17.84 -25.23
CA PRO A 111 21.76 17.75 -25.27
C PRO A 111 22.29 17.54 -26.70
N SER A 112 23.55 17.90 -26.94
CA SER A 112 24.26 17.54 -28.17
C SER A 112 24.57 16.04 -28.21
N ARG A 113 24.79 15.47 -29.42
CA ARG A 113 25.20 14.06 -29.57
C ARG A 113 26.59 13.76 -28.99
N SER A 114 27.42 14.78 -28.81
CA SER A 114 28.75 14.70 -28.19
C SER A 114 28.70 14.70 -26.66
N SER A 115 27.52 14.85 -26.06
CA SER A 115 27.38 14.86 -24.60
C SER A 115 27.89 13.56 -23.98
N LYS A 116 28.61 13.70 -22.87
CA LYS A 116 29.12 12.58 -22.09
C LYS A 116 27.98 11.89 -21.36
N ILE A 117 27.97 10.57 -21.37
CA ILE A 117 26.95 9.76 -20.69
C ILE A 117 27.63 8.90 -19.64
N GLU A 118 27.21 9.04 -18.39
CA GLU A 118 27.77 8.32 -17.25
C GLU A 118 26.65 7.88 -16.29
N PRO A 119 26.76 6.71 -15.64
CA PRO A 119 25.87 6.33 -14.55
C PRO A 119 25.95 7.33 -13.40
N ILE A 120 24.81 7.65 -12.79
CA ILE A 120 24.77 8.46 -11.57
C ILE A 120 24.45 7.54 -10.39
N LYS A 121 25.16 7.73 -9.28
CA LYS A 121 24.83 7.04 -8.03
C LYS A 121 23.49 7.55 -7.51
N VAL A 122 22.63 6.63 -7.10
CA VAL A 122 21.31 6.94 -6.57
C VAL A 122 21.44 7.72 -5.27
N GLU A 123 22.42 7.38 -4.44
CA GLU A 123 22.73 8.11 -3.20
C GLU A 123 23.06 9.58 -3.46
N GLU A 124 23.95 9.87 -4.43
CA GLU A 124 24.32 11.24 -4.83
C GLU A 124 23.11 12.02 -5.35
N LEU A 125 22.26 11.37 -6.14
CA LEU A 125 21.03 11.96 -6.65
C LEU A 125 20.05 12.30 -5.52
N ILE A 126 19.86 11.39 -4.57
CA ILE A 126 18.97 11.55 -3.41
C ILE A 126 19.44 12.72 -2.53
N GLU A 127 20.74 12.79 -2.24
CA GLU A 127 21.34 13.88 -1.46
C GLU A 127 21.17 15.23 -2.15
N THR A 128 21.46 15.30 -3.46
CA THR A 128 21.37 16.55 -4.23
C THR A 128 19.92 17.05 -4.32
N LEU A 129 18.96 16.14 -4.41
CA LEU A 129 17.53 16.49 -4.41
C LEU A 129 16.97 16.83 -3.03
N GLY A 130 17.76 16.69 -1.95
CA GLY A 130 17.31 16.96 -0.59
C GLY A 130 16.15 16.06 -0.13
N ILE A 131 16.06 14.84 -0.68
CA ILE A 131 14.99 13.88 -0.38
C ILE A 131 15.06 13.34 1.06
N PRO A 132 16.24 13.05 1.65
CA PRO A 132 16.31 12.53 3.01
C PRO A 132 15.67 13.47 4.02
N GLY A 133 14.69 12.96 4.77
CA GLY A 133 14.03 13.69 5.83
C GLY A 133 14.62 13.42 7.21
N LYS A 134 13.94 13.93 8.24
CA LYS A 134 14.28 13.62 9.64
C LYS A 134 13.84 12.23 10.09
N ARG A 135 12.89 11.61 9.38
CA ARG A 135 12.23 10.35 9.78
C ARG A 135 12.36 9.30 8.68
N ASN A 136 13.58 8.89 8.37
CA ASN A 136 13.84 7.96 7.27
C ASN A 136 13.66 6.50 7.70
N ILE A 137 12.79 5.78 7.00
CA ILE A 137 12.60 4.33 7.14
C ILE A 137 13.39 3.65 6.02
N VAL A 138 14.28 2.72 6.37
CA VAL A 138 15.03 1.94 5.38
C VAL A 138 14.13 0.82 4.85
N ALA A 139 13.62 0.99 3.63
CA ALA A 139 12.69 0.05 3.00
C ALA A 139 13.39 -1.02 2.14
N GLY A 140 14.67 -0.82 1.81
CA GLY A 140 15.46 -1.78 1.04
C GLY A 140 16.82 -1.24 0.63
N LYS A 141 17.40 -1.83 -0.41
CA LYS A 141 18.66 -1.40 -1.01
C LYS A 141 18.50 -1.16 -2.51
N ASN A 142 19.19 -0.16 -3.03
CA ASN A 142 19.31 0.09 -4.45
C ASN A 142 20.20 -1.00 -5.07
N ILE A 143 19.71 -1.65 -6.13
CA ILE A 143 20.43 -2.76 -6.77
C ILE A 143 21.68 -2.30 -7.54
N PHE A 144 21.72 -1.04 -7.97
CA PHE A 144 22.77 -0.49 -8.82
C PHE A 144 24.03 -0.08 -8.04
N ASP A 145 23.87 0.54 -6.88
CA ASP A 145 24.99 1.07 -6.08
C ASP A 145 25.03 0.54 -4.63
N GLY A 146 24.04 -0.27 -4.23
CA GLY A 146 23.96 -0.86 -2.89
C GLY A 146 23.51 0.09 -1.79
N SER A 147 23.25 1.36 -2.11
CA SER A 147 22.81 2.38 -1.16
C SER A 147 21.44 2.06 -0.58
N GLU A 148 21.12 2.62 0.59
CA GLU A 148 19.83 2.40 1.25
C GLU A 148 18.69 3.09 0.50
N PHE A 149 17.61 2.35 0.23
CA PHE A 149 16.36 2.93 -0.24
C PHE A 149 15.55 3.41 0.97
N LYS A 150 15.46 4.73 1.13
CA LYS A 150 14.82 5.39 2.28
C LYS A 150 13.47 5.97 1.89
N VAL A 151 12.47 5.74 2.74
CA VAL A 151 11.16 6.39 2.67
C VAL A 151 11.02 7.27 3.90
N ASN A 152 10.81 8.57 3.70
CA ASN A 152 10.58 9.48 4.82
C ASN A 152 9.15 9.31 5.33
N ALA A 153 8.99 9.00 6.62
CA ALA A 153 7.70 8.81 7.27
C ALA A 153 6.81 10.06 7.20
N TYR A 154 7.40 11.25 7.10
CA TYR A 154 6.64 12.50 6.91
C TYR A 154 5.84 12.49 5.60
N ASP A 155 6.39 11.88 4.54
CA ASP A 155 5.73 11.83 3.24
C ASP A 155 4.57 10.82 3.21
N LEU A 156 4.45 10.00 4.27
CA LEU A 156 3.36 9.02 4.42
C LEU A 156 2.08 9.63 5.01
N GLN A 157 2.06 10.91 5.40
CA GLN A 157 0.89 11.59 6.01
C GLN A 157 -0.37 11.64 5.11
N GLY A 158 -0.24 11.25 3.84
CA GLY A 158 -1.35 11.17 2.90
C GLY A 158 -1.92 9.77 2.72
N ILE A 159 -2.52 9.56 1.54
CA ILE A 159 -3.03 8.26 1.14
C ILE A 159 -1.93 7.55 0.36
N ASN A 160 -1.51 6.40 0.86
CA ASN A 160 -0.49 5.56 0.24
C ASN A 160 -1.14 4.31 -0.32
N VAL A 161 -0.75 3.91 -1.53
CA VAL A 161 -1.27 2.70 -2.17
C VAL A 161 -0.10 1.80 -2.56
N ILE A 162 -0.01 0.63 -1.93
CA ILE A 162 1.00 -0.38 -2.23
C ILE A 162 0.37 -1.40 -3.19
N VAL A 163 0.78 -1.38 -4.45
CA VAL A 163 0.22 -2.25 -5.51
C VAL A 163 1.28 -3.18 -6.08
N GLY A 164 0.83 -4.33 -6.57
CA GLY A 164 1.71 -5.39 -7.09
C GLY A 164 0.98 -6.72 -7.19
N LYS A 165 1.49 -7.62 -8.05
CA LYS A 165 0.96 -8.97 -8.20
C LYS A 165 1.17 -9.78 -6.90
N LYS A 166 0.53 -10.95 -6.80
CA LYS A 166 0.79 -11.87 -5.67
C LYS A 166 2.27 -12.28 -5.68
N GLY A 167 2.91 -12.30 -4.52
CA GLY A 167 4.33 -12.69 -4.38
C GLY A 167 5.36 -11.59 -4.68
N THR A 168 4.94 -10.34 -4.98
CA THR A 168 5.88 -9.25 -5.29
C THR A 168 6.40 -8.49 -4.05
N GLY A 169 6.19 -9.02 -2.83
CA GLY A 169 6.69 -8.40 -1.60
C GLY A 169 5.86 -7.21 -1.05
N LYS A 170 4.60 -7.05 -1.44
CA LYS A 170 3.72 -5.96 -0.93
C LYS A 170 3.65 -5.94 0.60
N SER A 171 3.25 -7.04 1.22
CA SER A 171 3.15 -7.15 2.68
C SER A 171 4.51 -7.00 3.36
N HIS A 172 5.60 -7.39 2.67
CA HIS A 172 6.94 -7.18 3.21
C HIS A 172 7.26 -5.69 3.30
N LEU A 173 7.05 -4.91 2.22
CA LEU A 173 7.20 -3.46 2.24
C LEU A 173 6.28 -2.80 3.27
N ALA A 174 5.01 -3.19 3.32
CA ALA A 174 4.04 -2.64 4.27
C ALA A 174 4.46 -2.88 5.72
N LYS A 175 4.92 -4.08 6.06
CA LYS A 175 5.45 -4.40 7.41
C LYS A 175 6.70 -3.62 7.73
N THR A 176 7.64 -3.45 6.79
CA THR A 176 8.83 -2.63 7.00
C THR A 176 8.47 -1.17 7.28
N LEU A 177 7.51 -0.61 6.53
CA LEU A 177 7.00 0.74 6.78
C LEU A 177 6.31 0.85 8.13
N LEU A 178 5.49 -0.12 8.50
CA LEU A 178 4.82 -0.16 9.81
C LEU A 178 5.83 -0.17 10.97
N LEU A 179 6.84 -1.03 10.91
CA LEU A 179 7.86 -1.10 11.97
C LEU A 179 8.65 0.21 12.06
N GLY A 180 9.05 0.79 10.92
CA GLY A 180 9.71 2.08 10.90
C GLY A 180 8.84 3.22 11.44
N LEU A 181 7.53 3.19 11.22
CA LEU A 181 6.59 4.14 11.81
C LEU A 181 6.54 4.01 13.34
N ILE A 182 6.51 2.77 13.86
CA ILE A 182 6.55 2.49 15.29
C ILE A 182 7.86 2.99 15.92
N ASP A 183 8.99 2.81 15.24
CA ASP A 183 10.29 3.32 15.71
C ASP A 183 10.33 4.84 15.84
N TYR A 184 9.57 5.56 14.99
CA TYR A 184 9.39 7.00 15.08
C TYR A 184 8.26 7.44 16.02
N GLY A 185 7.71 6.52 16.82
CA GLY A 185 6.70 6.82 17.84
C GLY A 185 5.27 6.89 17.32
N ALA A 186 5.01 6.47 16.09
CA ALA A 186 3.66 6.54 15.52
C ALA A 186 2.75 5.45 16.08
N LYS A 187 1.46 5.78 16.24
CA LYS A 187 0.39 4.82 16.51
C LYS A 187 -0.16 4.29 15.19
N VAL A 188 -0.31 2.98 15.09
CA VAL A 188 -0.74 2.31 13.87
C VAL A 188 -1.93 1.40 14.15
N VAL A 189 -2.95 1.43 13.30
CA VAL A 189 -4.07 0.47 13.32
C VAL A 189 -4.01 -0.34 12.03
N VAL A 190 -4.02 -1.67 12.13
CA VAL A 190 -3.96 -2.57 10.97
C VAL A 190 -5.23 -3.39 10.90
N PHE A 191 -5.93 -3.33 9.77
CA PHE A 191 -6.98 -4.30 9.45
C PHE A 191 -6.36 -5.45 8.65
N ASP A 192 -6.13 -6.58 9.32
CA ASP A 192 -5.35 -7.70 8.80
C ASP A 192 -6.27 -8.89 8.45
N ILE A 193 -6.54 -9.08 7.15
CA ILE A 193 -7.37 -10.19 6.67
C ILE A 193 -6.63 -11.53 6.57
N ASN A 194 -5.30 -11.52 6.58
CA ASN A 194 -4.47 -12.71 6.36
C ASN A 194 -3.72 -13.19 7.62
N ASP A 195 -3.76 -12.40 8.69
CA ASP A 195 -3.02 -12.62 9.94
C ASP A 195 -1.50 -12.69 9.70
N GLU A 196 -0.99 -11.72 8.95
CA GLU A 196 0.44 -11.59 8.60
C GLU A 196 1.22 -10.65 9.52
N TYR A 197 0.52 -9.80 10.29
CA TYR A 197 1.12 -8.74 11.11
C TYR A 197 1.27 -9.12 12.58
N SER A 198 0.38 -9.95 13.12
CA SER A 198 0.46 -10.46 14.50
C SER A 198 1.81 -11.15 14.78
N SER A 199 2.32 -11.90 13.80
CA SER A 199 3.59 -12.60 13.86
C SER A 199 4.81 -11.68 14.05
N LEU A 200 4.70 -10.37 13.79
CA LEU A 200 5.79 -9.41 14.00
C LEU A 200 6.19 -9.27 15.47
N ARG A 201 5.33 -9.73 16.39
CA ARG A 201 5.66 -9.85 17.82
C ARG A 201 6.79 -10.83 18.08
N TYR A 202 7.09 -11.70 17.13
CA TYR A 202 8.09 -12.76 17.27
C TYR A 202 9.13 -12.69 16.15
N THR A 203 10.36 -13.07 16.49
CA THR A 203 11.44 -13.32 15.53
C THR A 203 11.21 -14.63 14.79
N LEU A 204 11.96 -14.87 13.71
CA LEU A 204 11.90 -16.13 12.95
C LEU A 204 12.15 -17.39 13.80
N ASN A 205 12.84 -17.25 14.93
CA ASN A 205 13.12 -18.35 15.86
C ASN A 205 12.05 -18.50 16.95
N GLY A 206 10.93 -17.77 16.86
CA GLY A 206 9.83 -17.80 17.83
C GLY A 206 10.09 -17.04 19.13
N LYS A 207 11.23 -16.35 19.26
CA LYS A 207 11.50 -15.48 20.43
C LYS A 207 10.77 -14.14 20.28
N PRO A 208 10.36 -13.48 21.37
CA PRO A 208 9.84 -12.11 21.33
C PRO A 208 10.75 -11.18 20.53
N SER A 209 10.16 -10.34 19.68
CA SER A 209 10.86 -9.28 18.94
C SER A 209 10.93 -8.00 19.77
N ASP A 210 11.68 -7.01 19.29
CA ASP A 210 11.73 -5.66 19.89
C ASP A 210 10.37 -4.93 19.84
N TYR A 211 9.42 -5.46 19.07
CA TYR A 211 8.07 -4.93 18.91
C TYR A 211 7.01 -5.75 19.65
N HIS A 212 7.41 -6.82 20.36
CA HIS A 212 6.48 -7.75 21.01
C HIS A 212 5.45 -7.04 21.90
N ASP A 213 5.90 -6.10 22.71
CA ASP A 213 5.06 -5.36 23.67
C ASP A 213 4.43 -4.10 23.04
N LYS A 214 4.94 -3.68 21.88
CA LYS A 214 4.40 -2.54 21.11
C LYS A 214 3.25 -2.93 20.19
N ILE A 215 3.05 -4.22 19.95
CA ILE A 215 2.04 -4.74 19.04
C ILE A 215 0.99 -5.51 19.85
N LYS A 216 -0.26 -5.05 19.79
CA LYS A 216 -1.42 -5.71 20.41
C LYS A 216 -2.32 -6.26 19.32
N THR A 217 -2.61 -7.55 19.38
CA THR A 217 -3.50 -8.20 18.42
C THR A 217 -4.87 -8.40 19.05
N LEU A 218 -5.89 -7.89 18.39
CA LEU A 218 -7.29 -8.07 18.72
C LEU A 218 -7.96 -8.96 17.68
N GLU A 219 -8.77 -9.91 18.14
CA GLU A 219 -9.53 -10.81 17.27
C GLU A 219 -11.02 -10.75 17.63
N PRO A 220 -11.93 -10.65 16.64
CA PRO A 220 -13.36 -10.78 16.87
C PRO A 220 -13.71 -12.21 17.27
N ASN A 221 -14.16 -12.41 18.50
CA ASN A 221 -14.49 -13.70 19.09
C ASN A 221 -13.36 -14.75 18.90
N PRO A 222 -12.23 -14.59 19.61
CA PRO A 222 -11.13 -15.53 19.54
C PRO A 222 -11.47 -16.86 20.24
N PRO A 223 -10.78 -17.96 19.88
CA PRO A 223 -10.78 -19.18 20.70
C PRO A 223 -10.36 -18.89 22.16
N HIS A 224 -10.87 -19.67 23.11
CA HIS A 224 -10.58 -19.50 24.54
C HIS A 224 -9.09 -19.59 24.91
N ASP A 225 -8.31 -20.30 24.11
CA ASP A 225 -6.87 -20.51 24.26
C ASP A 225 -6.02 -19.57 23.39
N SER A 226 -6.65 -18.62 22.69
CA SER A 226 -5.95 -17.63 21.87
C SER A 226 -5.16 -16.65 22.74
N GLU A 227 -3.98 -16.26 22.26
CA GLU A 227 -3.20 -15.16 22.84
C GLU A 227 -3.74 -13.77 22.44
N TYR A 228 -4.70 -13.72 21.50
CA TYR A 228 -5.26 -12.47 21.00
C TYR A 228 -6.33 -11.93 21.95
N LEU A 229 -6.35 -10.61 22.10
CA LEU A 229 -7.35 -9.94 22.91
C LEU A 229 -8.73 -10.08 22.24
N PRO A 230 -9.78 -10.46 22.98
CA PRO A 230 -11.12 -10.50 22.43
C PRO A 230 -11.59 -9.09 22.08
N LEU A 231 -12.16 -8.95 20.88
CA LEU A 231 -12.79 -7.71 20.44
C LEU A 231 -14.31 -7.83 20.59
N LYS A 232 -14.87 -7.12 21.57
CA LYS A 232 -16.31 -7.07 21.84
C LYS A 232 -16.78 -5.62 22.00
N PHE A 233 -18.00 -5.32 21.59
CA PHE A 233 -18.58 -3.97 21.65
C PHE A 233 -19.99 -4.01 22.22
N THR A 234 -20.37 -2.99 23.00
CA THR A 234 -21.80 -2.78 23.28
C THR A 234 -22.48 -2.07 22.10
N LEU A 235 -23.80 -2.20 22.00
CA LEU A 235 -24.59 -1.42 21.03
C LEU A 235 -24.40 0.10 21.22
N SER A 236 -24.24 0.54 22.47
CA SER A 236 -23.99 1.95 22.79
C SER A 236 -22.69 2.45 22.18
N TYR A 237 -21.63 1.65 22.23
CA TYR A 237 -20.33 2.00 21.65
C TYR A 237 -20.33 1.90 20.11
N ILE A 238 -20.94 0.86 19.53
CA ILE A 238 -21.11 0.74 18.06
C ILE A 238 -21.84 1.97 17.50
N GLY A 239 -22.89 2.42 18.19
CA GLY A 239 -23.68 3.58 17.78
C GLY A 239 -24.66 3.29 16.64
N LEU A 240 -25.64 4.18 16.49
CA LEU A 240 -26.74 4.01 15.54
C LEU A 240 -26.26 4.01 14.08
N GLU A 241 -25.30 4.86 13.74
CA GLU A 241 -24.84 5.02 12.35
C GLU A 241 -24.28 3.70 11.82
N VAL A 242 -23.31 3.13 12.53
CA VAL A 242 -22.71 1.84 12.19
C VAL A 242 -23.77 0.74 12.21
N PHE A 243 -24.52 0.61 13.30
CA PHE A 243 -25.53 -0.45 13.41
C PHE A 243 -26.58 -0.39 12.29
N TYR A 244 -27.04 0.81 11.94
CA TYR A 244 -27.99 1.03 10.84
C TYR A 244 -27.37 0.68 9.48
N SER A 245 -26.12 1.09 9.22
CA SER A 245 -25.42 0.74 7.98
C SER A 245 -25.24 -0.78 7.84
N ILE A 246 -24.88 -1.49 8.91
CA ILE A 246 -24.79 -2.95 8.87
C ILE A 246 -26.15 -3.59 8.55
N MET A 247 -27.21 -3.13 9.21
CA MET A 247 -28.55 -3.67 8.99
C MET A 247 -29.04 -3.44 7.56
N VAL A 248 -28.83 -2.24 7.00
CA VAL A 248 -29.35 -1.85 5.68
C VAL A 248 -28.40 -2.23 4.55
N ASP A 249 -27.12 -1.86 4.65
CA ASP A 249 -26.18 -1.97 3.54
C ASP A 249 -25.56 -3.36 3.42
N VAL A 250 -25.32 -4.03 4.55
CA VAL A 250 -24.72 -5.37 4.57
C VAL A 250 -25.80 -6.44 4.58
N LEU A 251 -26.74 -6.36 5.53
CA LEU A 251 -27.79 -7.37 5.73
C LEU A 251 -29.07 -7.12 4.92
N LYS A 252 -29.10 -6.04 4.12
CA LYS A 252 -30.19 -5.72 3.18
C LYS A 252 -31.55 -5.68 3.86
N LEU A 253 -31.64 -5.01 5.02
CA LEU A 253 -32.91 -4.76 5.69
C LEU A 253 -33.77 -3.81 4.82
N PRO A 254 -35.05 -4.15 4.55
CA PRO A 254 -35.93 -3.29 3.76
C PRO A 254 -36.19 -1.94 4.44
N ASP A 255 -36.39 -0.87 3.65
CA ASP A 255 -36.56 0.51 4.14
C ASP A 255 -37.66 0.68 5.20
N ALA A 256 -38.81 0.03 4.99
CA ALA A 256 -39.92 0.08 5.95
C ALA A 256 -39.51 -0.51 7.32
N SER A 257 -38.74 -1.60 7.31
CA SER A 257 -38.20 -2.20 8.54
C SER A 257 -37.05 -1.38 9.12
N ALA A 258 -36.26 -0.70 8.29
CA ALA A 258 -35.17 0.16 8.75
C ALA A 258 -35.69 1.40 9.51
N ALA A 259 -36.82 1.97 9.09
CA ALA A 259 -37.48 3.05 9.83
C ALA A 259 -37.91 2.59 11.25
N THR A 260 -38.54 1.41 11.35
CA THR A 260 -38.91 0.82 12.65
C THR A 260 -37.69 0.50 13.50
N LEU A 261 -36.62 -0.05 12.91
CA LEU A 261 -35.36 -0.31 13.60
C LEU A 261 -34.82 0.97 14.27
N ARG A 262 -34.83 2.10 13.56
CA ARG A 262 -34.36 3.39 14.06
C ARG A 262 -35.23 3.93 15.20
N GLU A 263 -36.55 3.79 15.10
CA GLU A 263 -37.49 4.14 16.19
C GLU A 263 -37.21 3.32 17.45
N ILE A 264 -37.01 2.01 17.28
CA ILE A 264 -36.70 1.10 18.39
C ILE A 264 -35.40 1.53 19.07
N TRP A 265 -34.35 1.72 18.28
CA TRP A 265 -33.05 2.16 18.78
C TRP A 265 -33.16 3.46 19.59
N ASN A 266 -33.81 4.49 19.06
CA ASN A 266 -33.92 5.79 19.72
C ASN A 266 -34.69 5.70 21.04
N THR A 267 -35.71 4.86 21.10
CA THR A 267 -36.48 4.61 22.33
C THR A 267 -35.60 3.96 23.40
N LEU A 268 -34.86 2.90 23.04
CA LEU A 268 -33.98 2.19 23.97
C LEU A 268 -32.79 3.04 24.43
N LYS A 269 -32.22 3.85 23.52
CA LYS A 269 -31.16 4.80 23.85
C LYS A 269 -31.68 5.89 24.81
N GLY A 270 -32.88 6.42 24.57
CA GLY A 270 -33.49 7.44 25.42
C GLY A 270 -33.82 6.95 26.83
N SER A 271 -34.09 5.66 27.01
CA SER A 271 -34.34 5.04 28.32
C SER A 271 -33.09 4.50 29.02
N GLY A 272 -31.92 4.57 28.37
CA GLY A 272 -30.65 4.06 28.92
C GLY A 272 -30.52 2.53 28.91
N ASN A 273 -31.40 1.80 28.23
CA ASN A 273 -31.47 0.34 28.23
C ASN A 273 -31.08 -0.28 26.87
N LEU A 274 -30.16 0.37 26.14
CA LEU A 274 -29.73 -0.09 24.82
C LEU A 274 -28.85 -1.34 24.92
N SER A 275 -29.47 -2.50 24.70
CA SER A 275 -28.86 -3.83 24.68
C SER A 275 -29.51 -4.69 23.60
N LEU A 276 -28.82 -5.75 23.17
CA LEU A 276 -29.37 -6.66 22.16
C LEU A 276 -30.62 -7.38 22.71
N GLY A 277 -30.58 -7.80 23.97
CA GLY A 277 -31.70 -8.43 24.67
C GLY A 277 -32.95 -7.55 24.72
N GLU A 278 -32.82 -6.27 25.08
CA GLU A 278 -33.95 -5.34 25.09
C GLU A 278 -34.47 -5.03 23.68
N PHE A 279 -33.60 -5.04 22.67
CA PHE A 279 -34.01 -4.91 21.28
C PHE A 279 -34.95 -6.04 20.84
N TYR A 280 -34.61 -7.28 21.17
CA TYR A 280 -35.47 -8.44 20.92
C TYR A 280 -36.80 -8.38 21.69
N LYS A 281 -36.79 -7.94 22.95
CA LYS A 281 -38.03 -7.78 23.71
C LYS A 281 -38.94 -6.75 23.06
N MET A 282 -38.40 -5.59 22.68
CA MET A 282 -39.22 -4.50 22.17
C MET A 282 -39.86 -4.81 20.82
N ILE A 283 -39.16 -5.58 19.95
CA ILE A 283 -39.74 -5.98 18.67
C ILE A 283 -40.84 -7.04 18.78
N GLN A 284 -40.82 -7.85 19.84
CA GLN A 284 -41.84 -8.85 20.13
C GLN A 284 -43.06 -8.26 20.85
N GLN A 285 -42.87 -7.25 21.69
CA GLN A 285 -43.94 -6.66 22.51
C GLN A 285 -44.79 -5.62 21.78
N ARG A 286 -44.24 -4.95 20.76
CA ARG A 286 -44.96 -3.94 19.98
C ARG A 286 -45.78 -4.61 18.86
N ASN A 287 -46.97 -4.08 18.59
CA ASN A 287 -47.83 -4.51 17.46
C ASN A 287 -47.29 -4.04 16.09
N TYR A 288 -46.02 -4.34 15.78
CA TYR A 288 -45.47 -4.15 14.44
C TYR A 288 -46.01 -5.23 13.49
N SER A 289 -45.94 -4.98 12.17
CA SER A 289 -46.37 -5.99 11.21
C SER A 289 -45.46 -7.23 11.30
N PRO A 290 -46.01 -8.47 11.16
CA PRO A 290 -45.21 -9.69 11.25
C PRO A 290 -44.01 -9.72 10.29
N ARG A 291 -44.17 -9.15 9.09
CA ARG A 291 -43.10 -9.04 8.09
C ARG A 291 -41.94 -8.14 8.56
N VAL A 292 -42.26 -7.02 9.21
CA VAL A 292 -41.23 -6.10 9.74
C VAL A 292 -40.52 -6.75 10.93
N THR A 293 -41.28 -7.33 11.85
CA THR A 293 -40.74 -8.05 13.02
C THR A 293 -39.80 -9.17 12.58
N GLU A 294 -40.23 -10.03 11.65
CA GLU A 294 -39.41 -11.14 11.15
C GLU A 294 -38.16 -10.65 10.41
N ALA A 295 -38.28 -9.60 9.59
CA ALA A 295 -37.14 -9.05 8.87
C ALA A 295 -36.05 -8.56 9.82
N ILE A 296 -36.40 -7.73 10.81
CA ILE A 296 -35.43 -7.22 11.78
C ILE A 296 -34.88 -8.36 12.64
N TYR A 297 -35.75 -9.23 13.17
CA TYR A 297 -35.35 -10.35 14.04
C TYR A 297 -34.29 -11.24 13.38
N ARG A 298 -34.48 -11.63 12.11
CA ARG A 298 -33.52 -12.47 11.39
C ARG A 298 -32.15 -11.80 11.26
N ARG A 299 -32.10 -10.49 11.07
CA ARG A 299 -30.84 -9.74 10.96
C ARG A 299 -30.16 -9.54 12.31
N LEU A 300 -30.93 -9.25 13.36
CA LEU A 300 -30.40 -9.21 14.73
C LEU A 300 -29.74 -10.53 15.08
N LYS A 301 -30.37 -11.66 14.72
CA LYS A 301 -29.80 -12.99 14.94
C LYS A 301 -28.49 -13.19 14.19
N SER A 302 -28.39 -12.76 12.93
CA SER A 302 -27.13 -12.81 12.19
C SER A 302 -26.03 -11.96 12.82
N ILE A 303 -26.37 -10.85 13.48
CA ILE A 303 -25.42 -10.03 14.24
C ILE A 303 -25.03 -10.73 15.54
N GLU A 304 -25.99 -11.28 16.28
CA GLU A 304 -25.77 -12.03 17.52
C GLU A 304 -24.81 -13.21 17.31
N GLU A 305 -24.99 -13.97 16.23
CA GLU A 305 -24.16 -15.12 15.85
C GLU A 305 -22.68 -14.75 15.62
N THR A 306 -22.35 -13.47 15.45
CA THR A 306 -20.95 -13.01 15.36
C THR A 306 -20.22 -13.05 16.72
N ASN A 307 -20.94 -13.06 17.84
CA ASN A 307 -20.41 -13.03 19.22
C ASN A 307 -19.46 -11.85 19.52
N ILE A 308 -19.54 -10.77 18.75
CA ILE A 308 -18.77 -9.54 19.00
C ILE A 308 -19.58 -8.47 19.73
N ILE A 309 -20.90 -8.67 19.86
CA ILE A 309 -21.76 -7.76 20.62
C ILE A 309 -21.93 -8.33 22.02
N THR A 310 -21.68 -7.51 23.03
CA THR A 310 -21.90 -7.86 24.44
C THR A 310 -22.80 -6.83 25.10
N ASP A 311 -23.62 -7.29 26.04
CA ASP A 311 -24.41 -6.43 26.92
C ASP A 311 -23.66 -6.18 28.25
N ASP A 312 -22.53 -6.87 28.49
CA ASP A 312 -21.67 -6.68 29.65
C ASP A 312 -20.60 -5.61 29.35
N THR A 313 -20.71 -4.46 30.00
CA THR A 313 -19.77 -3.34 29.84
C THR A 313 -18.35 -3.68 30.32
N SER A 314 -18.16 -4.71 31.14
CA SER A 314 -16.83 -5.14 31.57
C SER A 314 -16.07 -5.93 30.50
N GLU A 315 -16.79 -6.48 29.52
CA GLU A 315 -16.21 -7.14 28.34
C GLU A 315 -16.01 -6.18 27.15
N GLU A 316 -16.50 -4.94 27.26
CA GLU A 316 -16.42 -3.96 26.18
C GLU A 316 -14.97 -3.56 25.88
N THR A 317 -14.59 -3.67 24.61
CA THR A 317 -13.32 -3.17 24.10
C THR A 317 -13.46 -1.73 23.62
N ARG A 318 -12.66 -0.83 24.19
CA ARG A 318 -12.56 0.56 23.79
C ARG A 318 -11.24 0.83 23.10
N ILE A 319 -11.30 1.46 21.93
CA ILE A 319 -10.11 1.72 21.11
C ILE A 319 -9.29 2.85 21.70
N GLU A 320 -9.97 3.79 22.37
CA GLU A 320 -9.38 4.89 23.12
C GLU A 320 -8.34 4.37 24.12
N ASP A 321 -8.78 3.47 25.00
CA ASP A 321 -7.97 2.89 26.07
C ASP A 321 -6.75 2.15 25.48
N LEU A 322 -6.97 1.36 24.42
CA LEU A 322 -5.90 0.63 23.75
C LEU A 322 -4.87 1.54 23.07
N LEU A 323 -5.30 2.66 22.51
CA LEU A 323 -4.40 3.65 21.89
C LEU A 323 -3.64 4.46 22.92
N GLU A 324 -4.22 4.72 24.09
CA GLU A 324 -3.52 5.35 25.23
C GLU A 324 -2.36 4.46 25.69
N GLU A 325 -2.55 3.14 25.74
CA GLU A 325 -1.51 2.19 26.11
C GLU A 325 -0.36 2.05 25.08
N LEU A 326 -0.42 2.71 23.92
CA LEU A 326 0.64 2.74 22.90
C LEU A 326 1.56 3.97 23.03
N GLU A 327 1.87 4.40 24.26
CA GLU A 327 2.81 5.50 24.51
C GLU A 327 4.19 5.20 23.91
N GLY A 328 4.72 6.12 23.09
CA GLY A 328 6.02 5.94 22.42
C GLY A 328 5.98 5.11 21.14
N GLY A 329 4.79 4.85 20.58
CA GLY A 329 4.59 4.20 19.29
C GLY A 329 4.30 2.71 19.39
N GLY A 330 3.40 2.23 18.52
CA GLY A 330 2.95 0.84 18.55
C GLY A 330 1.84 0.57 17.54
N ALA A 331 1.35 -0.68 17.51
CA ALA A 331 0.31 -1.11 16.60
C ALA A 331 -0.84 -1.85 17.28
N LEU A 332 -2.06 -1.53 16.89
CA LEU A 332 -3.25 -2.36 17.10
C LEU A 332 -3.51 -3.17 15.83
N ILE A 333 -3.31 -4.48 15.90
CA ILE A 333 -3.58 -5.41 14.81
C ILE A 333 -4.98 -5.98 15.01
N ILE A 334 -5.88 -5.68 14.09
CA ILE A 334 -7.25 -6.20 14.07
C ILE A 334 -7.28 -7.39 13.13
N ASN A 335 -7.26 -8.60 13.69
CA ASN A 335 -7.25 -9.84 12.94
C ASN A 335 -8.67 -10.15 12.40
N LEU A 336 -8.83 -10.08 11.09
CA LEU A 336 -10.08 -10.32 10.37
C LEU A 336 -10.09 -11.66 9.62
N LYS A 337 -9.05 -12.48 9.81
CA LYS A 337 -8.88 -13.76 9.13
C LYS A 337 -10.05 -14.70 9.42
N ALA A 338 -10.61 -15.25 8.34
CA ALA A 338 -11.74 -16.18 8.38
C ALA A 338 -12.99 -15.62 9.11
N LYS A 339 -13.11 -14.30 9.27
CA LYS A 339 -14.31 -13.67 9.85
C LYS A 339 -15.36 -13.39 8.77
N SER A 340 -16.63 -13.44 9.17
CA SER A 340 -17.73 -13.17 8.25
C SER A 340 -17.72 -11.71 7.77
N ILE A 341 -18.31 -11.44 6.59
CA ILE A 341 -18.44 -10.05 6.08
C ILE A 341 -19.18 -9.16 7.09
N VAL A 342 -20.16 -9.72 7.82
CA VAL A 342 -20.91 -9.00 8.86
C VAL A 342 -19.98 -8.60 10.01
N THR A 343 -19.20 -9.56 10.52
CA THR A 343 -18.19 -9.34 11.57
C THR A 343 -17.17 -8.30 11.13
N GLN A 344 -16.59 -8.46 9.94
CA GLN A 344 -15.60 -7.53 9.39
C GLN A 344 -16.19 -6.12 9.25
N SER A 345 -17.42 -6.01 8.74
CA SER A 345 -18.08 -4.71 8.56
C SER A 345 -18.35 -4.03 9.91
N ILE A 346 -18.87 -4.75 10.91
CA ILE A 346 -19.12 -4.18 12.25
C ILE A 346 -17.80 -3.67 12.85
N VAL A 347 -16.75 -4.49 12.82
CA VAL A 347 -15.45 -4.17 13.42
C VAL A 347 -14.81 -2.96 12.74
N VAL A 348 -14.67 -3.00 11.42
CA VAL A 348 -13.96 -1.94 10.68
C VAL A 348 -14.71 -0.62 10.77
N GLN A 349 -16.04 -0.63 10.63
CA GLN A 349 -16.84 0.60 10.73
C GLN A 349 -16.86 1.16 12.15
N THR A 350 -16.96 0.32 13.18
CA THR A 350 -16.94 0.76 14.59
C THR A 350 -15.59 1.41 14.90
N ILE A 351 -14.49 0.72 14.62
CA ILE A 351 -13.13 1.25 14.89
C ILE A 351 -12.92 2.54 14.11
N THR A 352 -13.21 2.56 12.81
CA THR A 352 -13.10 3.76 11.97
C THR A 352 -13.88 4.96 12.55
N THR A 353 -15.13 4.72 12.97
CA THR A 353 -15.98 5.77 13.52
C THR A 353 -15.39 6.33 14.80
N LYS A 354 -14.85 5.47 15.66
CA LYS A 354 -14.23 5.88 16.93
C LYS A 354 -12.91 6.61 16.73
N LEU A 355 -12.06 6.14 15.82
CA LEU A 355 -10.84 6.87 15.43
C LEU A 355 -11.17 8.28 14.93
N ARG A 356 -12.23 8.42 14.11
CA ARG A 356 -12.70 9.72 13.65
C ARG A 356 -13.15 10.62 14.80
N GLU A 357 -14.00 10.12 15.70
CA GLU A 357 -14.47 10.86 16.88
C GLU A 357 -13.29 11.34 17.76
N LEU A 358 -12.26 10.50 17.92
CA LEU A 358 -11.06 10.83 18.69
C LEU A 358 -10.22 11.92 18.05
N LEU A 359 -10.01 11.85 16.74
CA LEU A 359 -9.24 12.85 16.00
C LEU A 359 -10.00 14.18 15.92
N GLU A 360 -11.32 14.15 15.67
CA GLU A 360 -12.16 15.36 15.64
C GLU A 360 -12.21 16.09 17.00
N SER A 361 -12.21 15.32 18.10
CA SER A 361 -12.20 15.89 19.44
C SER A 361 -10.81 16.31 19.93
N GLY A 362 -9.75 16.03 19.16
CA GLY A 362 -8.36 16.31 19.54
C GLY A 362 -7.86 15.46 20.72
N LYS A 363 -8.54 14.34 21.01
CA LYS A 363 -8.18 13.41 22.10
C LYS A 363 -7.10 12.40 21.70
N SER A 364 -6.88 12.22 20.40
CA SER A 364 -5.80 11.39 19.88
C SER A 364 -4.83 12.23 19.06
N GLU A 365 -3.56 11.87 19.14
CA GLU A 365 -2.56 12.29 18.16
C GLU A 365 -2.86 11.64 16.78
N PRO A 366 -2.34 12.23 15.69
CA PRO A 366 -2.40 11.63 14.36
C PRO A 366 -1.88 10.18 14.33
N LEU A 367 -2.49 9.35 13.51
CA LEU A 367 -2.20 7.91 13.45
C LEU A 367 -2.21 7.36 12.03
N PHE A 368 -1.66 6.17 11.85
CA PHE A 368 -1.64 5.50 10.55
C PHE A 368 -2.61 4.33 10.52
N ILE A 369 -3.33 4.17 9.40
CA ILE A 369 -4.16 3.00 9.16
C ILE A 369 -3.60 2.20 7.99
N PHE A 370 -3.39 0.91 8.23
CA PHE A 370 -3.03 -0.07 7.22
C PHE A 370 -4.26 -0.93 6.95
N ALA A 371 -4.78 -0.87 5.72
CA ALA A 371 -5.91 -1.66 5.28
C ALA A 371 -5.45 -2.69 4.25
N GLU A 372 -5.07 -3.88 4.71
CA GLU A 372 -4.68 -4.98 3.82
C GLU A 372 -5.87 -5.42 2.99
N GLU A 373 -5.69 -5.67 1.69
CA GLU A 373 -6.74 -6.12 0.76
C GLU A 373 -8.12 -5.45 0.97
N ALA A 374 -8.11 -4.14 1.25
CA ALA A 374 -9.26 -3.30 1.63
C ALA A 374 -10.55 -3.51 0.79
N HIS A 375 -10.40 -3.90 -0.47
CA HIS A 375 -11.48 -4.19 -1.40
C HIS A 375 -12.32 -5.43 -1.05
N LEU A 376 -11.86 -6.28 -0.11
CA LEU A 376 -12.54 -7.53 0.26
C LEU A 376 -13.60 -7.37 1.35
N TYR A 377 -13.48 -6.40 2.25
CA TYR A 377 -14.32 -6.33 3.46
C TYR A 377 -15.07 -5.01 3.67
N LEU A 378 -14.87 -4.02 2.81
CA LEU A 378 -15.59 -2.75 2.88
C LEU A 378 -16.10 -2.30 1.52
N GLN A 379 -17.29 -1.71 1.51
CA GLN A 379 -17.87 -1.11 0.31
C GLN A 379 -17.11 0.14 -0.08
N ARG A 380 -17.08 0.43 -1.39
CA ARG A 380 -16.37 1.58 -1.97
C ARG A 380 -16.80 2.93 -1.35
N THR A 381 -18.06 3.08 -1.00
CA THR A 381 -18.62 4.29 -0.39
C THR A 381 -18.02 4.57 0.98
N VAL A 382 -17.86 3.53 1.81
CA VAL A 382 -17.24 3.65 3.14
C VAL A 382 -15.78 4.04 3.02
N TRP A 383 -15.04 3.44 2.08
CA TRP A 383 -13.66 3.84 1.81
C TRP A 383 -13.53 5.28 1.32
N LEU A 384 -14.46 5.76 0.51
CA LEU A 384 -14.43 7.14 0.03
C LEU A 384 -14.56 8.14 1.19
N ASP A 385 -15.47 7.88 2.13
CA ASP A 385 -15.64 8.71 3.34
C ASP A 385 -14.37 8.69 4.21
N LEU A 386 -13.81 7.50 4.45
CA LEU A 386 -12.54 7.28 5.15
C LEU A 386 -11.39 8.10 4.55
N VAL A 387 -11.17 7.96 3.25
CA VAL A 387 -10.05 8.57 2.50
C VAL A 387 -10.19 10.08 2.39
N THR A 388 -11.42 10.60 2.30
CA THR A 388 -11.67 12.04 2.13
C THR A 388 -11.69 12.80 3.45
N ARG A 389 -12.20 12.23 4.54
CA ARG A 389 -12.32 12.93 5.82
C ARG A 389 -11.14 12.72 6.74
N MET A 390 -10.72 11.47 6.97
CA MET A 390 -9.71 11.21 8.00
C MET A 390 -8.35 11.79 7.64
N ARG A 391 -8.00 11.84 6.35
CA ARG A 391 -6.77 12.53 5.89
C ARG A 391 -6.63 13.96 6.43
N HIS A 392 -7.75 14.67 6.63
CA HIS A 392 -7.71 16.05 7.14
C HIS A 392 -7.65 16.12 8.67
N LEU A 393 -7.93 15.02 9.36
CA LEU A 393 -7.96 14.94 10.82
C LEU A 393 -6.60 14.51 11.41
N GLY A 394 -5.74 13.90 10.60
CA GLY A 394 -4.47 13.30 11.02
C GLY A 394 -4.51 11.81 10.80
#